data_AF-A0A4T0V5Z9-F1
#
_entry.id   AF-A0A4T0V5Z9-F1
#
_cell.length_a   1.000
_cell.length_b   1.000
_cell.length_c   1.000
_cell.angle_alpha   90.00
_cell.angle_beta   90.00
_cell.angle_gamma   90.00
#
_symmetry.space_group_name_H-M   'P 1'
#
loop_
_entity.id
_entity.type
_entity.pdbx_description
1 polymer ?
#
loop_
_entity_poly.entity_id
_entity_poly.type
_entity_poly.pdbx_seq_one_letter_code
_entity_poly.pdbx_strand_id
1 'polypeptide(L)'
;MAPARRHGRRAPRPRRGRLHHAHGRGLERRVAVVGRHGLGLAGRRLGRGVVLGRLPDRLTPARPGRRPPAPPQHTPTSSTPEGSTPVITYRHHVVSLVAVFLALAVGVVLGGGPLSEPADDAGSSSATSTAASERDEAAATYADTMAEASEARLLGNRLDGSTVAIVTTPGVDEDTVSALTSEISDRGGSVTARYDLLDTLVGGSSTSLVDTLGTQLVTQLDAGTVDKNASSYVRIGQLLGLAIATTSAQGTAADTDTRTIRASLSGADLATSSKASAARAGLVLVVLGDDTDADVLAAIVSGVSAMAGGVVVAGSTASATDGTLAGLRESSVADAVPTVDSVQRTAGQVTALLALTTASGGQGGDYGPVAGTAVPLD
;
A
#
# COMPACT_ATOMS: atom_id res chain seq x y z
N MET A 1 52.99 -5.29 -82.86
CA MET A 1 53.08 -3.97 -82.22
C MET A 1 52.58 -4.12 -80.78
N ALA A 2 53.48 -4.02 -79.80
CA ALA A 2 53.19 -3.92 -78.36
C ALA A 2 53.43 -2.44 -77.93
N PRO A 3 53.29 -1.98 -76.67
CA PRO A 3 52.98 -2.70 -75.42
C PRO A 3 51.96 -1.98 -74.49
N ALA A 4 51.71 -2.52 -73.28
CA ALA A 4 51.80 -1.77 -72.01
C ALA A 4 51.79 -2.72 -70.78
N ARG A 5 52.42 -2.31 -69.67
CA ARG A 5 52.56 -3.07 -68.40
C ARG A 5 51.98 -2.30 -67.20
N ARG A 6 51.53 -3.01 -66.15
CA ARG A 6 51.76 -2.73 -64.70
C ARG A 6 51.30 -3.95 -63.87
N HIS A 7 52.19 -4.61 -63.09
CA HIS A 7 52.39 -4.42 -61.64
C HIS A 7 51.08 -4.39 -60.82
N GLY A 8 50.79 -5.23 -59.81
CA GLY A 8 51.54 -6.31 -59.16
C GLY A 8 51.78 -6.06 -57.66
N ARG A 9 51.31 -6.96 -56.77
CA ARG A 9 51.77 -7.14 -55.36
C ARG A 9 51.22 -8.44 -54.74
N ARG A 10 51.98 -9.02 -53.80
CA ARG A 10 51.70 -10.27 -53.04
C ARG A 10 51.61 -9.96 -51.53
N ALA A 11 51.13 -10.96 -50.77
CA ALA A 11 51.35 -11.23 -49.33
C ALA A 11 50.21 -10.81 -48.36
N PRO A 12 50.11 -11.42 -47.15
CA PRO A 12 50.46 -12.80 -46.76
C PRO A 12 49.36 -13.54 -45.95
N ARG A 13 49.54 -14.85 -45.70
CA ARG A 13 48.74 -15.65 -44.75
C ARG A 13 49.22 -15.43 -43.29
N PRO A 14 48.34 -15.43 -42.27
CA PRO A 14 48.74 -15.62 -40.88
C PRO A 14 49.05 -17.10 -40.57
N ARG A 15 49.92 -17.34 -39.59
CA ARG A 15 50.43 -18.67 -39.19
C ARG A 15 49.64 -19.27 -38.01
N ARG A 16 49.65 -20.61 -37.93
CA ARG A 16 49.34 -21.36 -36.69
C ARG A 16 50.38 -21.02 -35.60
N GLY A 17 49.91 -20.66 -34.41
CA GLY A 17 50.64 -20.80 -33.15
C GLY A 17 50.21 -22.09 -32.43
N ARG A 18 51.12 -22.71 -31.66
CA ARG A 18 50.89 -23.94 -30.90
C ARG A 18 51.72 -23.88 -29.61
N LEU A 19 51.36 -24.71 -28.62
CA LEU A 19 52.02 -24.89 -27.31
C LEU A 19 51.64 -23.77 -26.29
N HIS A 20 51.54 -24.01 -24.98
CA HIS A 20 52.04 -25.13 -24.15
C HIS A 20 50.99 -25.71 -23.17
N HIS A 21 51.27 -26.92 -22.66
CA HIS A 21 50.60 -27.53 -21.50
C HIS A 21 50.83 -26.77 -20.19
N ALA A 22 49.86 -26.87 -19.27
CA ALA A 22 50.10 -26.87 -17.83
C ALA A 22 49.22 -27.96 -17.17
N HIS A 23 49.66 -28.50 -16.04
CA HIS A 23 49.14 -29.74 -15.46
C HIS A 23 47.76 -29.62 -14.81
N GLY A 24 46.97 -30.70 -14.92
CA GLY A 24 45.87 -30.96 -14.01
C GLY A 24 46.35 -31.63 -12.71
N ARG A 25 45.70 -31.30 -11.60
CA ARG A 25 45.52 -32.16 -10.43
C ARG A 25 44.12 -31.92 -9.87
N GLY A 26 43.25 -32.91 -10.01
CA GLY A 26 42.13 -33.05 -9.07
C GLY A 26 42.58 -33.85 -7.86
N LEU A 27 41.99 -33.60 -6.70
CA LEU A 27 41.27 -34.60 -5.90
C LEU A 27 40.81 -34.00 -4.56
N GLU A 28 39.56 -34.31 -4.24
CA GLU A 28 38.98 -34.47 -2.90
C GLU A 28 39.31 -33.47 -1.78
N ARG A 29 38.29 -32.71 -1.38
CA ARG A 29 37.98 -32.53 0.04
C ARG A 29 36.59 -33.07 0.35
N ARG A 30 36.56 -34.30 0.88
CA ARG A 30 35.44 -34.74 1.72
C ARG A 30 35.56 -34.00 3.06
N VAL A 31 34.50 -33.32 3.47
CA VAL A 31 34.26 -32.99 4.88
C VAL A 31 32.86 -33.49 5.21
N ALA A 32 32.78 -34.35 6.22
CA ALA A 32 31.54 -34.84 6.80
C ALA A 32 31.33 -34.15 8.16
N VAL A 33 30.20 -34.48 8.82
CA VAL A 33 29.82 -34.02 10.18
C VAL A 33 29.43 -32.52 10.17
N VAL A 34 28.32 -32.05 10.77
CA VAL A 34 27.56 -32.52 11.93
C VAL A 34 26.05 -32.53 11.64
N GLY A 35 25.36 -33.62 11.99
CA GLY A 35 23.90 -33.61 12.13
C GLY A 35 23.49 -33.21 13.55
N ARG A 36 22.38 -32.47 13.70
CA ARG A 36 21.77 -32.22 15.02
C ARG A 36 20.25 -32.45 14.96
N HIS A 37 19.81 -33.52 15.62
CA HIS A 37 18.41 -33.81 15.90
C HIS A 37 17.99 -33.29 17.29
N GLY A 38 16.69 -33.06 17.46
CA GLY A 38 16.04 -32.78 18.74
C GLY A 38 15.99 -31.28 19.10
N LEU A 39 14.96 -30.74 19.75
CA LEU A 39 13.71 -31.29 20.33
C LEU A 39 12.60 -30.22 20.11
N GLY A 40 11.30 -30.48 20.20
CA GLY A 40 10.60 -31.61 20.82
C GLY A 40 9.91 -31.22 22.14
N LEU A 41 9.02 -30.22 22.11
CA LEU A 41 8.12 -29.81 23.20
C LEU A 41 6.74 -29.52 22.55
N ALA A 42 5.63 -30.24 22.78
CA ALA A 42 5.08 -30.76 24.04
C ALA A 42 4.97 -29.64 25.10
N GLY A 43 3.84 -29.00 25.34
CA GLY A 43 2.47 -29.50 25.27
C GLY A 43 1.98 -29.76 26.70
N ARG A 44 1.41 -28.74 27.36
CA ARG A 44 0.78 -28.89 28.68
C ARG A 44 -0.66 -28.42 28.67
N ARG A 45 -1.54 -29.40 28.83
CA ARG A 45 -2.95 -29.21 29.19
C ARG A 45 -3.03 -28.69 30.63
N LEU A 46 -3.87 -27.68 30.87
CA LEU A 46 -4.58 -27.53 32.13
C LEU A 46 -6.07 -27.49 31.79
N GLY A 47 -6.78 -28.55 32.13
CA GLY A 47 -8.23 -28.50 32.23
C GLY A 47 -8.61 -28.41 33.71
N ARG A 48 -9.78 -27.81 33.99
CA ARG A 48 -10.96 -28.47 34.57
C ARG A 48 -11.91 -27.41 35.13
N GLY A 49 -13.16 -27.41 34.68
CA GLY A 49 -14.15 -26.40 35.07
C GLY A 49 -15.50 -26.59 34.39
N VAL A 50 -16.09 -27.78 34.52
CA VAL A 50 -17.45 -28.06 34.01
C VAL A 50 -18.48 -27.71 35.08
N VAL A 51 -19.39 -26.79 34.77
CA VAL A 51 -20.70 -26.65 35.44
C VAL A 51 -21.77 -26.40 34.37
N LEU A 52 -22.93 -27.05 34.51
CA LEU A 52 -24.01 -27.07 33.52
C LEU A 52 -24.88 -25.79 33.56
N GLY A 53 -25.50 -25.42 32.42
CA GLY A 53 -26.49 -24.32 32.41
C GLY A 53 -27.20 -24.05 31.06
N ARG A 54 -28.07 -24.97 30.61
CA ARG A 54 -29.20 -24.83 29.64
C ARG A 54 -29.13 -23.85 28.44
N LEU A 55 -29.40 -24.42 27.26
CA LEU A 55 -29.77 -23.76 25.98
C LEU A 55 -31.33 -23.64 25.82
N PRO A 56 -31.89 -23.01 24.75
CA PRO A 56 -32.99 -22.04 24.89
C PRO A 56 -34.30 -22.36 24.11
N ASP A 57 -35.29 -21.46 24.19
CA ASP A 57 -36.47 -21.30 23.29
C ASP A 57 -37.31 -20.03 23.67
N ARG A 58 -38.15 -19.36 22.86
CA ARG A 58 -38.46 -19.42 21.40
C ARG A 58 -39.14 -18.11 20.87
N LEU A 59 -38.67 -17.56 19.76
CA LEU A 59 -39.33 -16.82 18.63
C LEU A 59 -40.73 -16.11 18.74
N THR A 60 -40.76 -14.79 18.41
CA THR A 60 -41.72 -14.00 17.55
C THR A 60 -43.26 -13.96 17.87
N PRO A 61 -44.18 -13.29 17.09
CA PRO A 61 -44.42 -11.82 17.09
C PRO A 61 -45.92 -11.32 17.06
N ALA A 62 -46.13 -9.99 16.89
CA ALA A 62 -47.25 -9.27 16.18
C ALA A 62 -48.49 -8.65 16.93
N ARG A 63 -49.09 -7.62 16.26
CA ARG A 63 -50.20 -6.66 16.62
C ARG A 63 -51.63 -7.21 16.22
N PRO A 64 -52.79 -6.44 16.10
CA PRO A 64 -53.20 -5.03 16.41
C PRO A 64 -54.65 -4.79 17.01
N GLY A 65 -55.12 -3.53 17.23
CA GLY A 65 -56.56 -3.16 17.04
C GLY A 65 -57.31 -2.02 17.82
N ARG A 66 -57.61 -0.88 17.14
CA ARG A 66 -58.84 0.00 17.12
C ARG A 66 -59.40 0.84 18.34
N ARG A 67 -60.28 1.83 18.03
CA ARG A 67 -60.93 2.95 18.81
C ARG A 67 -62.52 2.89 18.69
N PRO A 68 -63.34 3.97 18.94
CA PRO A 68 -63.88 4.62 20.18
C PRO A 68 -65.47 4.60 20.23
N PRO A 69 -66.26 5.38 21.06
CA PRO A 69 -66.62 6.83 20.83
C PRO A 69 -67.05 7.67 22.10
N ALA A 70 -67.71 8.84 21.94
CA ALA A 70 -68.10 9.86 22.96
C ALA A 70 -69.62 10.09 23.14
N PRO A 71 -70.12 10.90 24.13
CA PRO A 71 -70.91 12.16 23.87
C PRO A 71 -70.87 13.22 25.06
N PRO A 72 -71.80 14.21 25.23
CA PRO A 72 -72.15 15.40 24.42
C PRO A 72 -72.00 16.77 25.17
N GLN A 73 -72.72 17.83 24.73
CA GLN A 73 -72.49 19.28 24.99
C GLN A 73 -73.48 19.94 26.01
N HIS A 74 -73.23 21.20 26.45
CA HIS A 74 -74.17 22.37 26.48
C HIS A 74 -73.63 23.58 27.30
N THR A 75 -74.00 24.82 26.93
CA THR A 75 -73.83 26.10 27.67
C THR A 75 -75.21 26.74 27.92
N PRO A 76 -75.39 27.65 28.91
CA PRO A 76 -75.42 29.11 28.62
C PRO A 76 -75.03 30.04 29.81
N THR A 77 -75.53 31.27 29.83
CA THR A 77 -74.95 32.51 30.41
C THR A 77 -75.69 33.15 31.62
N SER A 78 -75.01 34.14 32.24
CA SER A 78 -75.51 35.39 32.87
C SER A 78 -76.01 35.43 34.34
N SER A 79 -75.41 36.32 35.15
CA SER A 79 -76.04 37.43 35.92
C SER A 79 -75.15 38.01 37.06
N THR A 80 -75.16 39.33 37.21
CA THR A 80 -74.64 40.18 38.33
C THR A 80 -75.81 40.50 39.31
N PRO A 81 -75.71 41.22 40.47
CA PRO A 81 -74.59 41.97 41.08
C PRO A 81 -74.45 41.83 42.65
N GLU A 82 -73.70 42.77 43.28
CA GLU A 82 -73.68 43.16 44.73
C GLU A 82 -73.15 42.14 45.79
N GLY A 83 -72.42 42.52 46.85
CA GLY A 83 -71.86 43.82 47.25
C GLY A 83 -71.10 43.76 48.60
N SER A 84 -70.46 44.88 49.00
CA SER A 84 -69.77 45.15 50.29
C SER A 84 -68.33 44.62 50.53
N THR A 85 -67.56 45.40 51.31
CA THR A 85 -66.09 45.44 51.41
C THR A 85 -65.63 45.34 52.90
N PRO A 86 -64.36 45.60 53.28
CA PRO A 86 -63.13 44.93 52.85
C PRO A 86 -62.35 44.38 54.07
N VAL A 87 -61.85 43.14 53.99
CA VAL A 87 -60.80 42.66 54.91
C VAL A 87 -59.51 42.44 54.11
N ILE A 88 -58.45 43.19 54.44
CA ILE A 88 -57.09 43.00 53.92
C ILE A 88 -56.57 41.67 54.49
N THR A 89 -57.04 40.60 53.86
CA THR A 89 -56.80 39.22 54.25
C THR A 89 -55.50 38.78 53.63
N TYR A 90 -54.70 38.00 54.38
CA TYR A 90 -53.40 37.39 54.03
C TYR A 90 -53.29 36.93 52.55
N ARG A 91 -54.40 36.46 51.97
CA ARG A 91 -54.58 36.17 50.54
C ARG A 91 -54.05 37.27 49.61
N HIS A 92 -54.21 38.56 49.89
CA HIS A 92 -53.70 39.65 49.02
C HIS A 92 -52.17 39.71 49.02
N HIS A 93 -51.51 39.52 50.16
CA HIS A 93 -50.05 39.49 50.23
C HIS A 93 -49.49 38.21 49.59
N VAL A 94 -50.14 37.06 49.78
CA VAL A 94 -49.76 35.81 49.11
C VAL A 94 -49.97 35.91 47.59
N VAL A 95 -51.09 36.47 47.12
CA VAL A 95 -51.36 36.66 45.68
C VAL A 95 -50.36 37.65 45.06
N SER A 96 -50.00 38.73 45.75
CA SER A 96 -48.95 39.66 45.32
C SER A 96 -47.59 38.95 45.19
N LEU A 97 -47.18 38.18 46.21
CA LEU A 97 -45.92 37.47 46.22
C LEU A 97 -45.86 36.38 45.14
N VAL A 98 -46.95 35.61 44.96
CA VAL A 98 -47.08 34.62 43.88
C VAL A 98 -47.07 35.31 42.51
N ALA A 99 -47.73 36.47 42.34
CA ALA A 99 -47.71 37.21 41.08
C ALA A 99 -46.30 37.72 40.72
N VAL A 100 -45.52 38.21 41.69
CA VAL A 100 -44.12 38.60 41.48
C VAL A 100 -43.25 37.39 41.13
N PHE A 101 -43.38 36.28 41.85
CA PHE A 101 -42.65 35.05 41.52
C PHE A 101 -43.02 34.49 40.14
N LEU A 102 -44.29 34.56 39.74
CA LEU A 102 -44.76 34.08 38.44
C LEU A 102 -44.32 35.01 37.31
N ALA A 103 -44.33 36.33 37.53
CA ALA A 103 -43.75 37.29 36.59
C ALA A 103 -42.23 37.10 36.43
N LEU A 104 -41.51 36.80 37.52
CA LEU A 104 -40.07 36.52 37.49
C LEU A 104 -39.78 35.17 36.81
N ALA A 105 -40.57 34.12 37.09
CA ALA A 105 -40.44 32.84 36.41
C ALA A 105 -40.72 32.94 34.90
N VAL A 106 -41.76 33.66 34.48
CA VAL A 106 -42.04 33.95 33.07
C VAL A 106 -40.93 34.81 32.46
N GLY A 107 -40.41 35.80 33.20
CA GLY A 107 -39.26 36.62 32.79
C GLY A 107 -37.99 35.80 32.58
N VAL A 108 -37.74 34.78 33.40
CA VAL A 108 -36.61 33.84 33.23
C VAL A 108 -36.86 32.87 32.07
N VAL A 109 -38.10 32.41 31.85
CA VAL A 109 -38.44 31.50 30.74
C VAL A 109 -38.42 32.20 29.38
N LEU A 110 -38.79 33.49 29.30
CA LEU A 110 -38.69 34.28 28.06
C LEU A 110 -37.30 34.93 27.89
N GLY A 111 -36.67 35.41 28.97
CA GLY A 111 -35.34 36.02 28.94
C GLY A 111 -34.18 35.02 28.86
N GLY A 112 -34.44 33.76 29.24
CA GLY A 112 -33.59 32.59 29.02
C GLY A 112 -34.11 31.68 27.92
N GLY A 113 -34.91 32.21 26.98
CA GLY A 113 -35.25 31.50 25.75
C GLY A 113 -33.97 31.10 25.03
N PRO A 114 -33.79 29.84 24.60
CA PRO A 114 -32.55 29.40 24.01
C PRO A 114 -32.34 30.13 22.68
N LEU A 115 -31.37 31.05 22.67
CA LEU A 115 -30.55 31.31 21.48
C LEU A 115 -29.68 30.08 21.20
N SER A 116 -30.36 28.97 20.92
CA SER A 116 -29.84 27.85 20.15
C SER A 116 -30.14 28.11 18.67
N GLU A 117 -29.77 29.30 18.21
CA GLU A 117 -29.00 29.33 16.97
C GLU A 117 -27.83 28.35 17.19
N PRO A 118 -27.62 27.36 16.31
CA PRO A 118 -26.39 26.59 16.34
C PRO A 118 -25.26 27.56 15.98
N ALA A 119 -24.66 28.16 17.01
CA ALA A 119 -23.51 29.04 16.85
C ALA A 119 -22.41 28.27 16.12
N ASP A 120 -21.92 28.86 15.03
CA ASP A 120 -21.18 28.22 13.94
C ASP A 120 -20.00 27.32 14.39
N ASP A 121 -20.29 26.05 14.71
CA ASP A 121 -19.26 25.01 14.89
C ASP A 121 -18.44 24.80 13.59
N ALA A 122 -18.97 25.26 12.44
CA ALA A 122 -18.24 25.40 11.19
C ALA A 122 -17.01 26.32 11.29
N GLY A 123 -17.07 27.39 12.09
CA GLY A 123 -15.96 28.34 12.26
C GLY A 123 -14.82 27.75 13.10
N SER A 124 -15.15 27.11 14.23
CA SER A 124 -14.19 26.45 15.11
C SER A 124 -13.54 25.24 14.41
N SER A 125 -14.35 24.42 13.73
CA SER A 125 -13.86 23.25 12.97
C SER A 125 -12.96 23.66 11.81
N SER A 126 -13.35 24.67 11.03
CA SER A 126 -12.58 25.16 9.87
C SER A 126 -11.24 25.80 10.28
N ALA A 127 -11.23 26.64 11.32
CA ALA A 127 -9.98 27.21 11.84
C ALA A 127 -9.04 26.12 12.39
N THR A 128 -9.60 25.11 13.06
CA THR A 128 -8.83 23.98 13.62
C THR A 128 -8.28 23.07 12.51
N SER A 129 -9.06 22.79 11.45
CA SER A 129 -8.61 21.99 10.31
C SER A 129 -7.53 22.72 9.50
N THR A 130 -7.72 24.02 9.20
CA THR A 130 -6.71 24.81 8.48
C THR A 130 -5.40 24.88 9.26
N ALA A 131 -5.47 25.16 10.57
CA ALA A 131 -4.28 25.18 11.41
C ALA A 131 -3.66 23.79 11.65
N ALA A 132 -4.37 22.68 11.38
CA ALA A 132 -3.77 21.35 11.32
C ALA A 132 -3.02 21.17 9.99
N SER A 133 -3.70 21.39 8.86
CA SER A 133 -3.10 21.27 7.52
C SER A 133 -1.89 22.17 7.29
N GLU A 134 -1.88 23.40 7.82
CA GLU A 134 -0.70 24.29 7.78
C GLU A 134 0.49 23.73 8.57
N ARG A 135 0.24 23.02 9.69
CA ARG A 135 1.30 22.37 10.47
C ARG A 135 1.80 21.10 9.79
N ASP A 136 0.91 20.32 9.19
CA ASP A 136 1.26 19.09 8.49
C ASP A 136 2.09 19.41 7.24
N GLU A 137 1.74 20.45 6.47
CA GLU A 137 2.51 20.89 5.31
C GLU A 137 3.85 21.54 5.69
N ALA A 138 3.91 22.29 6.81
CA ALA A 138 5.17 22.79 7.33
C ALA A 138 6.11 21.66 7.81
N ALA A 139 5.55 20.60 8.40
CA ALA A 139 6.30 19.40 8.79
C ALA A 139 6.80 18.62 7.56
N ALA A 140 5.98 18.48 6.52
CA ALA A 140 6.37 17.88 5.24
C ALA A 140 7.51 18.68 4.57
N THR A 141 7.35 20.00 4.44
CA THR A 141 8.38 20.91 3.89
C THR A 141 9.70 20.80 4.64
N TYR A 142 9.65 20.69 5.98
CA TYR A 142 10.84 20.48 6.81
C TYR A 142 11.47 19.11 6.56
N ALA A 143 10.67 18.04 6.43
CA ALA A 143 11.16 16.71 6.10
C ALA A 143 11.84 16.67 4.73
N ASP A 144 11.27 17.31 3.71
CA ASP A 144 11.86 17.42 2.37
C ASP A 144 13.19 18.17 2.39
N THR A 145 13.22 19.35 3.03
CA THR A 145 14.46 20.14 3.19
C THR A 145 15.55 19.36 3.93
N MET A 146 15.17 18.58 4.95
CA MET A 146 16.10 17.71 5.69
C MET A 146 16.58 16.51 4.87
N ALA A 147 15.71 15.93 4.05
CA ALA A 147 16.05 14.84 3.15
C ALA A 147 17.07 15.32 2.11
N GLU A 148 16.78 16.41 1.39
CA GLU A 148 17.67 17.06 0.41
C GLU A 148 19.04 17.38 1.02
N ALA A 149 19.07 18.03 2.18
CA ALA A 149 20.31 18.39 2.87
C ALA A 149 21.14 17.18 3.34
N SER A 150 20.49 16.02 3.57
CA SER A 150 21.13 14.80 4.05
C SER A 150 21.45 13.80 2.93
N GLU A 151 20.80 13.94 1.77
CA GLU A 151 20.72 12.93 0.72
C GLU A 151 22.08 12.43 0.26
N ALA A 152 23.00 13.34 -0.08
CA ALA A 152 24.35 13.01 -0.55
C ALA A 152 25.16 12.18 0.47
N ARG A 153 24.84 12.26 1.76
CA ARG A 153 25.46 11.47 2.83
C ARG A 153 24.74 10.14 3.08
N LEU A 154 23.41 10.14 2.95
CA LEU A 154 22.55 8.97 3.18
C LEU A 154 22.59 7.98 2.01
N LEU A 155 22.50 8.47 0.78
CA LEU A 155 22.54 7.65 -0.44
C LEU A 155 23.95 7.55 -1.01
N GLY A 156 24.60 8.69 -1.27
CA GLY A 156 25.89 8.72 -1.96
C GLY A 156 25.84 7.91 -3.26
N ASN A 157 26.73 6.92 -3.39
CA ASN A 157 26.82 5.98 -4.51
C ASN A 157 26.29 4.57 -4.15
N ARG A 158 25.39 4.42 -3.16
CA ARG A 158 24.96 3.09 -2.68
C ARG A 158 24.22 2.23 -3.71
N LEU A 159 23.78 2.80 -4.83
CA LEU A 159 23.19 2.06 -5.96
C LEU A 159 24.20 1.72 -7.08
N ASP A 160 25.48 2.09 -6.96
CA ASP A 160 26.53 1.80 -7.95
C ASP A 160 26.54 0.32 -8.37
N GLY A 161 26.34 0.06 -9.66
CA GLY A 161 26.33 -1.29 -10.22
C GLY A 161 25.10 -2.14 -9.87
N SER A 162 24.07 -1.53 -9.26
CA SER A 162 22.75 -2.11 -9.10
C SER A 162 21.84 -1.75 -10.27
N THR A 163 21.03 -2.71 -10.70
CA THR A 163 20.01 -2.54 -11.74
C THR A 163 18.62 -2.58 -11.13
N VAL A 164 17.75 -1.67 -11.56
CA VAL A 164 16.37 -1.53 -11.04
C VAL A 164 15.37 -1.72 -12.19
N ALA A 165 14.35 -2.54 -11.98
CA ALA A 165 13.15 -2.56 -12.81
C ALA A 165 12.08 -1.72 -12.11
N ILE A 166 11.48 -0.76 -12.82
CA ILE A 166 10.35 -0.01 -12.30
C ILE A 166 9.08 -0.72 -12.73
N VAL A 167 8.19 -0.99 -11.78
CA VAL A 167 6.86 -1.55 -12.00
C VAL A 167 5.86 -0.51 -11.56
N THR A 168 4.82 -0.30 -12.35
CA THR A 168 3.82 0.75 -12.12
C THR A 168 2.42 0.13 -12.12
N THR A 169 1.51 0.59 -11.28
CA THR A 169 0.09 0.19 -11.32
C THR A 169 -0.78 1.27 -11.97
N PRO A 170 -2.05 0.98 -12.35
CA PRO A 170 -2.94 1.97 -12.95
C PRO A 170 -3.15 3.19 -12.05
N GLY A 171 -3.25 4.37 -12.67
CA GLY A 171 -3.39 5.64 -11.96
C GLY A 171 -2.10 6.20 -11.36
N VAL A 172 -0.91 5.68 -11.72
CA VAL A 172 0.35 6.20 -11.19
C VAL A 172 0.64 7.64 -11.65
N ASP A 173 1.21 8.44 -10.76
CA ASP A 173 1.71 9.78 -11.07
C ASP A 173 3.02 9.70 -11.87
N GLU A 174 2.99 10.22 -13.11
CA GLU A 174 4.12 10.14 -14.06
C GLU A 174 5.33 10.99 -13.64
N ASP A 175 5.09 12.15 -13.01
CA ASP A 175 6.16 13.04 -12.55
C ASP A 175 6.94 12.38 -11.39
N THR A 176 6.23 11.68 -10.49
CA THR A 176 6.79 10.87 -9.42
C THR A 176 7.66 9.72 -9.96
N VAL A 177 7.18 8.99 -10.98
CA VAL A 177 7.98 7.92 -11.62
C VAL A 177 9.20 8.49 -12.32
N SER A 178 9.09 9.65 -12.97
CA SER A 178 10.18 10.37 -13.62
C SER A 178 11.25 10.83 -12.62
N ALA A 179 10.82 11.38 -11.48
CA ALA A 179 11.71 11.78 -10.37
C ALA A 179 12.49 10.58 -9.83
N LEU A 180 11.80 9.51 -9.41
CA LEU A 180 12.43 8.28 -8.90
C LEU A 180 13.40 7.65 -9.93
N THR A 181 13.05 7.66 -11.22
CA THR A 181 13.93 7.19 -12.31
C THR A 181 15.22 8.02 -12.40
N SER A 182 15.11 9.33 -12.22
CA SER A 182 16.23 10.27 -12.27
C SER A 182 17.13 10.10 -11.06
N GLU A 183 16.57 10.07 -9.85
CA GLU A 183 17.34 9.86 -8.61
C GLU A 183 18.10 8.52 -8.63
N ILE A 184 17.46 7.41 -9.06
CA ILE A 184 18.13 6.11 -9.18
C ILE A 184 19.38 6.23 -10.07
N SER A 185 19.29 7.00 -11.16
CA SER A 185 20.39 7.20 -12.10
C SER A 185 21.49 8.11 -11.51
N ASP A 186 21.09 9.19 -10.83
CA ASP A 186 22.01 10.16 -10.19
C ASP A 186 22.72 9.60 -8.94
N ARG A 187 22.26 8.45 -8.41
CA ARG A 187 22.89 7.71 -7.31
C ARG A 187 23.63 6.44 -7.76
N GLY A 188 23.86 6.29 -9.07
CA GLY A 188 24.71 5.24 -9.67
C GLY A 188 23.98 3.95 -10.07
N GLY A 189 22.68 3.86 -9.82
CA GLY A 189 21.83 2.76 -10.29
C GLY A 189 21.52 2.86 -11.77
N SER A 190 21.01 1.76 -12.35
CA SER A 190 20.58 1.74 -13.75
C SER A 190 19.19 1.14 -13.91
N VAL A 191 18.25 1.93 -14.41
CA VAL A 191 16.89 1.46 -14.71
C VAL A 191 16.90 0.63 -15.99
N THR A 192 16.50 -0.65 -15.91
CA THR A 192 16.55 -1.58 -17.06
C THR A 192 15.40 -1.37 -18.03
N ALA A 193 14.19 -1.21 -17.47
CA ALA A 193 12.93 -0.85 -18.12
C ALA A 193 11.88 -0.47 -17.06
N ARG A 194 10.79 0.11 -17.57
CA ARG A 194 9.51 0.25 -16.86
C ARG A 194 8.54 -0.82 -17.35
N TYR A 195 7.70 -1.31 -16.44
CA TYR A 195 6.67 -2.32 -16.69
C TYR A 195 5.34 -1.88 -16.07
N ASP A 196 4.41 -1.42 -16.88
CA ASP A 196 3.08 -1.01 -16.43
C ASP A 196 2.19 -2.25 -16.28
N LEU A 197 1.73 -2.51 -15.05
CA LEU A 197 0.67 -3.48 -14.77
C LEU A 197 -0.67 -2.85 -15.13
N LEU A 198 -1.53 -3.63 -15.77
CA LEU A 198 -2.83 -3.17 -16.26
C LEU A 198 -3.94 -3.56 -15.30
N ASP A 199 -5.05 -2.81 -15.32
CA ASP A 199 -6.24 -3.07 -14.49
C ASP A 199 -6.75 -4.52 -14.60
N THR A 200 -6.69 -5.10 -15.81
CA THR A 200 -6.96 -6.53 -16.06
C THR A 200 -6.25 -7.45 -15.07
N LEU A 201 -5.00 -7.14 -14.69
CA LEU A 201 -4.20 -7.92 -13.75
C LEU A 201 -4.48 -7.54 -12.29
N VAL A 202 -4.50 -6.24 -11.98
CA VAL A 202 -4.43 -5.75 -10.58
C VAL A 202 -5.77 -5.29 -9.99
N GLY A 203 -6.83 -5.16 -10.80
CA GLY A 203 -8.20 -4.85 -10.38
C GLY A 203 -9.05 -6.07 -9.97
N GLY A 204 -8.43 -7.24 -9.78
CA GLY A 204 -9.06 -8.46 -9.23
C GLY A 204 -10.13 -9.16 -10.07
N SER A 205 -10.54 -8.59 -11.20
CA SER A 205 -11.67 -9.07 -12.02
C SER A 205 -11.33 -10.27 -12.94
N SER A 206 -10.04 -10.49 -13.26
CA SER A 206 -9.61 -11.42 -14.31
C SER A 206 -8.99 -12.74 -13.82
N THR A 207 -9.28 -13.20 -12.59
CA THR A 207 -8.65 -14.39 -11.97
C THR A 207 -8.59 -15.62 -12.88
N SER A 208 -9.64 -15.90 -13.67
CA SER A 208 -9.69 -17.04 -14.59
C SER A 208 -8.68 -16.95 -15.74
N LEU A 209 -8.50 -15.75 -16.31
CA LEU A 209 -7.51 -15.46 -17.34
C LEU A 209 -6.09 -15.59 -16.75
N VAL A 210 -5.88 -14.99 -15.57
CA VAL A 210 -4.60 -15.05 -14.84
C VAL A 210 -4.19 -16.49 -14.51
N ASP A 211 -5.10 -17.33 -14.04
CA ASP A 211 -4.81 -18.73 -13.71
C ASP A 211 -4.56 -19.59 -14.95
N THR A 212 -5.34 -19.38 -16.02
CA THR A 212 -5.17 -20.07 -17.30
C THR A 212 -3.81 -19.76 -17.92
N LEU A 213 -3.46 -18.46 -18.00
CA LEU A 213 -2.19 -18.00 -18.54
C LEU A 213 -1.02 -18.47 -17.68
N GLY A 214 -1.13 -18.34 -16.36
CA GLY A 214 -0.12 -18.79 -15.42
C GLY A 214 0.15 -20.30 -15.53
N THR A 215 -0.89 -21.11 -15.62
CA THR A 215 -0.77 -22.57 -15.80
C THR A 215 -0.15 -22.92 -17.16
N GLN A 216 -0.53 -22.21 -18.23
CA GLN A 216 0.05 -22.41 -19.57
C GLN A 216 1.53 -22.03 -19.62
N LEU A 217 1.95 -20.97 -18.92
CA LEU A 217 3.36 -20.57 -18.87
C LEU A 217 4.19 -21.53 -18.02
N VAL A 218 3.70 -21.96 -16.85
CA VAL A 218 4.42 -22.90 -15.98
C VAL A 218 4.65 -24.27 -16.65
N THR A 219 3.79 -24.72 -17.57
CA THR A 219 4.02 -25.96 -18.33
C THR A 219 5.05 -25.83 -19.45
N GLN A 220 5.49 -24.61 -19.80
CA GLN A 220 6.55 -24.34 -20.78
C GLN A 220 7.93 -24.13 -20.13
N LEU A 221 7.98 -23.89 -18.82
CA LEU A 221 9.21 -23.65 -18.05
C LEU A 221 9.81 -24.94 -17.48
N ASP A 222 11.09 -24.89 -17.16
CA ASP A 222 11.77 -25.97 -16.43
C ASP A 222 11.10 -26.23 -15.06
N ALA A 223 10.98 -27.51 -14.72
CA ALA A 223 10.27 -27.96 -13.53
C ALA A 223 10.91 -27.42 -12.23
N GLY A 224 10.13 -26.70 -11.44
CA GLY A 224 10.58 -26.08 -10.18
C GLY A 224 10.99 -24.61 -10.29
N THR A 225 10.96 -24.02 -11.50
CA THR A 225 11.23 -22.57 -11.69
C THR A 225 10.14 -21.69 -11.09
N VAL A 226 8.89 -22.16 -11.06
CA VAL A 226 7.70 -21.47 -10.54
C VAL A 226 6.85 -22.49 -9.78
N ASP A 227 6.21 -22.08 -8.67
CA ASP A 227 5.36 -22.99 -7.90
C ASP A 227 3.99 -23.17 -8.58
N LYS A 228 3.80 -24.37 -9.14
CA LYS A 228 2.53 -24.82 -9.73
C LYS A 228 1.37 -24.95 -8.71
N ASN A 229 1.66 -24.94 -7.40
CA ASN A 229 0.65 -25.06 -6.34
C ASN A 229 0.31 -23.71 -5.69
N ALA A 230 1.04 -22.64 -6.02
CA ALA A 230 0.73 -21.28 -5.58
C ALA A 230 -0.70 -20.86 -6.00
N SER A 231 -1.27 -19.85 -5.35
CA SER A 231 -2.50 -19.20 -5.85
C SER A 231 -2.25 -18.51 -7.19
N SER A 232 -3.30 -18.26 -7.96
CA SER A 232 -3.19 -17.72 -9.33
C SER A 232 -2.41 -16.40 -9.39
N TYR A 233 -2.66 -15.48 -8.43
CA TYR A 233 -1.96 -14.20 -8.34
C TYR A 233 -0.52 -14.31 -7.83
N VAL A 234 -0.21 -15.23 -6.91
CA VAL A 234 1.19 -15.51 -6.53
C VAL A 234 1.94 -16.14 -7.71
N ARG A 235 1.31 -17.03 -8.48
CA ARG A 235 1.90 -17.68 -9.65
C ARG A 235 2.21 -16.67 -10.76
N ILE A 236 1.30 -15.76 -11.06
CA ILE A 236 1.55 -14.70 -12.06
C ILE A 236 2.58 -13.69 -11.56
N GLY A 237 2.62 -13.41 -10.25
CA GLY A 237 3.68 -12.63 -9.62
C GLY A 237 5.06 -13.28 -9.77
N GLN A 238 5.16 -14.60 -9.59
CA GLN A 238 6.39 -15.37 -9.84
C GLN A 238 6.81 -15.32 -11.32
N LEU A 239 5.86 -15.42 -12.25
CA LEU A 239 6.13 -15.29 -13.69
C LEU A 239 6.58 -13.86 -14.05
N LEU A 240 5.93 -12.84 -13.50
CA LEU A 240 6.33 -11.43 -13.65
C LEU A 240 7.74 -11.20 -13.08
N GLY A 241 8.03 -11.71 -11.88
CA GLY A 241 9.35 -11.67 -11.25
C GLY A 241 10.42 -12.33 -12.11
N LEU A 242 10.15 -13.52 -12.67
CA LEU A 242 11.02 -14.19 -13.63
C LEU A 242 11.21 -13.37 -14.92
N ALA A 243 10.19 -12.62 -15.35
CA ALA A 243 10.23 -11.78 -16.54
C ALA A 243 11.01 -10.46 -16.34
N ILE A 244 11.07 -9.88 -15.14
CA ILE A 244 11.62 -8.54 -14.89
C ILE A 244 12.84 -8.50 -13.96
N ALA A 245 12.96 -9.47 -13.05
CA ALA A 245 13.90 -9.44 -11.93
C ALA A 245 14.83 -10.66 -11.90
N THR A 246 15.95 -10.54 -11.19
CA THR A 246 16.96 -11.59 -10.95
C THR A 246 17.63 -11.31 -9.61
N THR A 247 18.32 -12.29 -9.04
CA THR A 247 19.10 -12.11 -7.79
C THR A 247 20.49 -11.52 -8.04
N SER A 248 20.89 -11.33 -9.30
CA SER A 248 22.12 -10.63 -9.70
C SER A 248 21.93 -9.11 -9.65
N ALA A 249 22.66 -8.40 -8.79
CA ALA A 249 22.59 -6.94 -8.67
C ALA A 249 22.86 -6.21 -10.02
N GLN A 250 23.82 -6.71 -10.81
CA GLN A 250 24.14 -6.19 -12.16
C GLN A 250 23.11 -6.57 -13.23
N GLY A 251 22.04 -7.26 -12.83
CA GLY A 251 21.01 -7.76 -13.73
C GLY A 251 21.43 -9.01 -14.50
N THR A 252 20.62 -9.39 -15.47
CA THR A 252 20.88 -10.53 -16.37
C THR A 252 20.19 -10.29 -17.71
N ALA A 253 20.82 -10.61 -18.83
CA ALA A 253 20.18 -10.48 -20.14
C ALA A 253 18.91 -11.34 -20.23
N ALA A 254 17.85 -10.82 -20.86
CA ALA A 254 16.64 -11.60 -21.08
C ALA A 254 16.92 -12.82 -21.96
N ASP A 255 16.57 -14.01 -21.47
CA ASP A 255 16.62 -15.28 -22.20
C ASP A 255 15.33 -15.49 -23.03
N THR A 256 15.16 -16.68 -23.61
CA THR A 256 13.97 -17.01 -24.42
C THR A 256 12.71 -16.96 -23.58
N ASP A 257 12.73 -17.59 -22.41
CA ASP A 257 11.57 -17.74 -21.53
C ASP A 257 11.12 -16.39 -20.97
N THR A 258 12.08 -15.55 -20.56
CA THR A 258 11.85 -14.15 -20.18
C THR A 258 11.07 -13.40 -21.27
N ARG A 259 11.45 -13.55 -22.54
CA ARG A 259 10.76 -12.87 -23.66
C ARG A 259 9.39 -13.48 -23.93
N THR A 260 9.25 -14.81 -23.84
CA THR A 260 7.97 -15.51 -23.98
C THR A 260 6.98 -15.04 -22.91
N ILE A 261 7.38 -14.99 -21.64
CA ILE A 261 6.52 -14.53 -20.54
C ILE A 261 6.10 -13.07 -20.76
N ARG A 262 7.02 -12.16 -21.09
CA ARG A 262 6.68 -10.76 -21.40
C ARG A 262 5.69 -10.65 -22.55
N ALA A 263 5.89 -11.41 -23.63
CA ALA A 263 4.99 -11.42 -24.78
C ALA A 263 3.61 -12.00 -24.43
N SER A 264 3.54 -13.02 -23.56
CA SER A 264 2.29 -13.59 -23.07
C SER A 264 1.54 -12.66 -22.10
N LEU A 265 2.23 -11.97 -21.21
CA LEU A 265 1.63 -10.96 -20.32
C LEU A 265 1.08 -9.76 -21.11
N SER A 266 1.82 -9.30 -22.12
CA SER A 266 1.38 -8.21 -23.00
C SER A 266 0.27 -8.63 -23.96
N GLY A 267 0.31 -9.86 -24.50
CA GLY A 267 -0.73 -10.38 -25.40
C GLY A 267 -2.03 -10.78 -24.68
N ALA A 268 -2.04 -10.76 -23.35
CA ALA A 268 -3.21 -10.98 -22.51
C ALA A 268 -3.68 -9.70 -21.79
N ASP A 269 -3.15 -8.53 -22.19
CA ASP A 269 -3.45 -7.22 -21.61
C ASP A 269 -3.28 -7.15 -20.07
N LEU A 270 -2.27 -7.85 -19.53
CA LEU A 270 -1.95 -7.87 -18.09
C LEU A 270 -0.80 -6.93 -17.70
N ALA A 271 0.22 -6.81 -18.56
CA ALA A 271 1.34 -5.91 -18.33
C ALA A 271 2.01 -5.50 -19.64
N THR A 272 2.51 -4.26 -19.71
CA THR A 272 3.31 -3.77 -20.84
C THR A 272 4.77 -3.56 -20.43
N SER A 273 5.63 -3.15 -21.36
CA SER A 273 7.02 -2.79 -21.06
C SER A 273 7.51 -1.69 -21.98
N SER A 274 8.22 -0.71 -21.43
CA SER A 274 8.87 0.34 -22.23
C SER A 274 9.97 -0.19 -23.14
N LYS A 275 10.49 -1.41 -22.88
CA LYS A 275 11.59 -2.01 -23.65
C LYS A 275 11.55 -3.54 -23.60
N ALA A 276 10.91 -4.16 -24.60
CA ALA A 276 10.76 -5.62 -24.71
C ALA A 276 12.09 -6.42 -24.55
N SER A 277 13.22 -5.88 -25.04
CA SER A 277 14.55 -6.50 -24.98
C SER A 277 15.38 -6.15 -23.73
N ALA A 278 14.79 -5.52 -22.71
CA ALA A 278 15.49 -5.12 -21.50
C ALA A 278 16.09 -6.30 -20.72
N ALA A 279 17.22 -6.06 -20.06
CA ALA A 279 17.75 -6.99 -19.06
C ALA A 279 16.77 -7.12 -17.87
N ARG A 280 16.81 -8.27 -17.21
CA ARG A 280 16.22 -8.45 -15.87
C ARG A 280 17.07 -7.68 -14.86
N ALA A 281 16.45 -7.04 -13.89
CA ALA A 281 17.08 -6.19 -12.88
C ALA A 281 17.35 -6.93 -11.56
N GLY A 282 18.35 -6.49 -10.80
CA GLY A 282 18.63 -7.02 -9.45
C GLY A 282 17.58 -6.62 -8.42
N LEU A 283 17.04 -5.40 -8.56
CA LEU A 283 16.04 -4.81 -7.68
C LEU A 283 14.77 -4.47 -8.46
N VAL A 284 13.63 -4.45 -7.76
CA VAL A 284 12.35 -3.99 -8.29
C VAL A 284 11.81 -2.86 -7.42
N LEU A 285 11.45 -1.73 -8.04
CA LEU A 285 10.68 -0.66 -7.41
C LEU A 285 9.27 -0.71 -7.97
N VAL A 286 8.29 -1.05 -7.14
CA VAL A 286 6.86 -0.99 -7.49
C VAL A 286 6.32 0.37 -7.05
N VAL A 287 5.85 1.18 -7.98
CA VAL A 287 5.24 2.50 -7.71
C VAL A 287 3.73 2.40 -7.91
N LEU A 288 2.98 2.71 -6.86
CA LEU A 288 1.52 2.55 -6.83
C LEU A 288 0.82 3.81 -7.35
N GLY A 289 -0.16 3.58 -8.23
CA GLY A 289 -1.26 4.49 -8.47
C GLY A 289 -2.47 4.18 -7.58
N ASP A 290 -3.57 4.86 -7.88
CA ASP A 290 -4.77 4.89 -7.03
C ASP A 290 -5.75 3.72 -7.29
N ASP A 291 -5.71 3.10 -8.48
CA ASP A 291 -6.68 2.09 -8.93
C ASP A 291 -6.08 0.68 -8.85
N THR A 292 -6.05 0.06 -7.66
CA THR A 292 -5.51 -1.31 -7.47
C THR A 292 -6.11 -2.01 -6.25
N ASP A 293 -6.41 -3.31 -6.38
CA ASP A 293 -6.82 -4.16 -5.25
C ASP A 293 -5.59 -4.58 -4.41
N ALA A 294 -5.63 -4.31 -3.11
CA ALA A 294 -4.49 -4.53 -2.21
C ALA A 294 -4.14 -6.01 -1.99
N ASP A 295 -5.15 -6.90 -1.91
CA ASP A 295 -4.94 -8.34 -1.71
C ASP A 295 -4.33 -8.99 -2.97
N VAL A 296 -4.84 -8.59 -4.15
CA VAL A 296 -4.32 -8.99 -5.46
C VAL A 296 -2.88 -8.52 -5.63
N LEU A 297 -2.60 -7.26 -5.31
CA LEU A 297 -1.26 -6.71 -5.39
C LEU A 297 -0.30 -7.38 -4.40
N ALA A 298 -0.69 -7.61 -3.14
CA ALA A 298 0.13 -8.30 -2.15
C ALA A 298 0.51 -9.71 -2.62
N ALA A 299 -0.42 -10.44 -3.24
CA ALA A 299 -0.15 -11.74 -3.85
C ALA A 299 0.84 -11.64 -5.03
N ILE A 300 0.70 -10.66 -5.92
CA ILE A 300 1.62 -10.43 -7.04
C ILE A 300 3.02 -10.05 -6.53
N VAL A 301 3.11 -9.11 -5.59
CA VAL A 301 4.38 -8.65 -4.98
C VAL A 301 5.08 -9.79 -4.25
N SER A 302 4.35 -10.65 -3.52
CA SER A 302 4.89 -11.86 -2.90
C SER A 302 5.47 -12.85 -3.93
N GLY A 303 4.83 -12.96 -5.10
CA GLY A 303 5.37 -13.74 -6.21
C GLY A 303 6.64 -13.13 -6.83
N VAL A 304 6.67 -11.79 -6.99
CA VAL A 304 7.83 -11.07 -7.55
C VAL A 304 9.03 -11.14 -6.61
N SER A 305 8.83 -10.97 -5.29
CA SER A 305 9.92 -11.00 -4.30
C SER A 305 10.60 -12.36 -4.19
N ALA A 306 9.89 -13.45 -4.50
CA ALA A 306 10.48 -14.79 -4.59
C ALA A 306 11.49 -14.95 -5.76
N MET A 307 11.54 -14.00 -6.71
CA MET A 307 12.38 -14.06 -7.93
C MET A 307 13.39 -12.92 -8.04
N ALA A 308 13.22 -11.85 -7.27
CA ALA A 308 14.06 -10.66 -7.27
C ALA A 308 15.20 -10.75 -6.26
N GLY A 309 16.27 -9.99 -6.46
CA GLY A 309 17.28 -9.75 -5.43
C GLY A 309 16.76 -8.85 -4.30
N GLY A 310 15.78 -8.00 -4.58
CA GLY A 310 15.04 -7.19 -3.60
C GLY A 310 13.86 -6.49 -4.26
N VAL A 311 12.82 -6.18 -3.48
CA VAL A 311 11.61 -5.45 -3.93
C VAL A 311 11.33 -4.34 -2.93
N VAL A 312 10.90 -3.17 -3.42
CA VAL A 312 10.33 -2.08 -2.61
C VAL A 312 8.99 -1.73 -3.21
N VAL A 313 7.97 -1.53 -2.36
CA VAL A 313 6.67 -0.98 -2.79
C VAL A 313 6.56 0.45 -2.31
N ALA A 314 6.27 1.39 -3.20
CA ALA A 314 6.26 2.82 -2.96
C ALA A 314 4.92 3.42 -3.39
N GLY A 315 4.29 4.25 -2.55
CA GLY A 315 2.98 4.84 -2.84
C GLY A 315 2.82 6.26 -2.30
N SER A 316 1.77 6.95 -2.76
CA SER A 316 1.45 8.31 -2.32
C SER A 316 1.06 8.37 -0.84
N THR A 317 1.12 9.56 -0.23
CA THR A 317 0.59 9.78 1.14
C THR A 317 -0.87 9.34 1.27
N ALA A 318 -1.68 9.52 0.23
CA ALA A 318 -3.08 9.07 0.21
C ALA A 318 -3.17 7.53 0.21
N SER A 319 -2.47 6.86 -0.72
CA SER A 319 -2.43 5.39 -0.79
C SER A 319 -1.98 4.75 0.54
N ALA A 320 -1.09 5.42 1.27
CA ALA A 320 -0.60 5.01 2.59
C ALA A 320 -1.55 5.24 3.76
N THR A 321 -2.52 6.14 3.61
CA THR A 321 -3.46 6.53 4.69
C THR A 321 -4.68 5.62 4.70
N ASP A 322 -5.30 5.41 3.54
CA ASP A 322 -6.55 4.65 3.39
C ASP A 322 -6.69 3.90 2.06
N GLY A 323 -5.64 3.84 1.24
CA GLY A 323 -5.64 3.18 -0.06
C GLY A 323 -4.82 1.88 -0.14
N THR A 324 -4.37 1.56 -1.35
CA THR A 324 -3.70 0.29 -1.70
C THR A 324 -2.46 0.00 -0.84
N LEU A 325 -1.64 1.01 -0.56
CA LEU A 325 -0.44 0.82 0.27
C LEU A 325 -0.82 0.47 1.71
N ALA A 326 -1.84 1.12 2.30
CA ALA A 326 -2.34 0.79 3.63
C ALA A 326 -2.79 -0.67 3.74
N GLY A 327 -3.59 -1.15 2.78
CA GLY A 327 -3.99 -2.57 2.73
C GLY A 327 -2.81 -3.53 2.54
N LEU A 328 -1.79 -3.13 1.76
CA LEU A 328 -0.59 -3.94 1.57
C LEU A 328 0.26 -4.03 2.86
N ARG A 329 0.29 -2.99 3.69
CA ARG A 329 0.91 -2.97 5.04
C ARG A 329 0.22 -3.89 6.04
N GLU A 330 -1.10 -4.05 5.94
CA GLU A 330 -1.86 -5.01 6.76
C GLU A 330 -1.66 -6.48 6.32
N SER A 331 -1.13 -6.72 5.12
CA SER A 331 -0.89 -8.05 4.58
C SER A 331 0.47 -8.63 5.02
N SER A 332 0.59 -9.97 5.00
CA SER A 332 1.86 -10.65 5.33
C SER A 332 3.00 -10.43 4.34
N VAL A 333 2.82 -9.62 3.28
CA VAL A 333 3.92 -9.26 2.37
C VAL A 333 4.84 -8.20 2.99
N ALA A 334 4.30 -7.35 3.87
CA ALA A 334 5.04 -6.27 4.53
C ALA A 334 6.16 -6.78 5.46
N ASP A 335 6.06 -8.02 5.96
CA ASP A 335 7.12 -8.68 6.73
C ASP A 335 8.41 -8.92 5.91
N ALA A 336 8.28 -9.09 4.59
CA ALA A 336 9.36 -9.50 3.68
C ALA A 336 9.70 -8.46 2.60
N VAL A 337 8.81 -7.50 2.34
CA VAL A 337 8.96 -6.47 1.32
C VAL A 337 8.80 -5.09 1.96
N PRO A 338 9.83 -4.23 1.95
CA PRO A 338 9.73 -2.88 2.50
C PRO A 338 8.70 -2.02 1.74
N THR A 339 7.88 -1.29 2.50
CA THR A 339 6.90 -0.35 1.96
C THR A 339 7.30 1.10 2.26
N VAL A 340 7.10 2.01 1.31
CA VAL A 340 7.47 3.43 1.45
C VAL A 340 6.30 4.32 1.03
N ASP A 341 5.95 5.29 1.88
CA ASP A 341 4.92 6.27 1.58
C ASP A 341 5.46 7.65 1.19
N SER A 342 4.55 8.48 0.68
CA SER A 342 4.77 9.90 0.40
C SER A 342 5.77 10.19 -0.72
N VAL A 343 5.94 9.28 -1.70
CA VAL A 343 6.90 9.44 -2.81
C VAL A 343 6.62 10.57 -3.79
N GLN A 344 5.47 11.25 -3.69
CA GLN A 344 5.24 12.51 -4.40
C GLN A 344 5.98 13.72 -3.77
N ARG A 345 6.73 13.50 -2.68
CA ARG A 345 7.60 14.49 -2.03
C ARG A 345 9.04 13.96 -1.86
N THR A 346 10.03 14.85 -1.81
CA THR A 346 11.46 14.50 -1.78
C THR A 346 11.83 13.56 -0.62
N ALA A 347 11.25 13.74 0.57
CA ALA A 347 11.49 12.87 1.72
C ALA A 347 11.05 11.42 1.47
N GLY A 348 9.94 11.21 0.75
CA GLY A 348 9.49 9.88 0.34
C GLY A 348 10.40 9.26 -0.72
N GLN A 349 10.85 10.06 -1.68
CA GLN A 349 11.74 9.62 -2.77
C GLN A 349 13.11 9.15 -2.22
N VAL A 350 13.75 9.96 -1.39
CA VAL A 350 14.99 9.59 -0.67
C VAL A 350 14.78 8.35 0.21
N THR A 351 13.62 8.21 0.86
CA THR A 351 13.29 7.01 1.65
C THR A 351 13.13 5.77 0.77
N ALA A 352 12.54 5.89 -0.43
CA ALA A 352 12.39 4.79 -1.38
C ALA A 352 13.74 4.31 -1.92
N LEU A 353 14.67 5.23 -2.21
CA LEU A 353 16.03 4.87 -2.59
C LEU A 353 16.82 4.24 -1.43
N LEU A 354 16.64 4.71 -0.19
CA LEU A 354 17.25 4.07 0.97
C LEU A 354 16.73 2.63 1.15
N ALA A 355 15.41 2.42 1.03
CA ALA A 355 14.80 1.09 1.06
C ALA A 355 15.33 0.19 -0.07
N LEU A 356 15.59 0.72 -1.28
CA LEU A 356 16.20 -0.06 -2.37
C LEU A 356 17.61 -0.55 -2.02
N THR A 357 18.40 0.23 -1.26
CA THR A 357 19.75 -0.19 -0.85
C THR A 357 19.74 -1.32 0.19
N THR A 358 18.69 -1.41 1.03
CA THR A 358 18.55 -2.42 2.09
C THR A 358 17.69 -3.62 1.70
N ALA A 359 16.83 -3.49 0.69
CA ALA A 359 15.88 -4.53 0.24
C ALA A 359 16.53 -5.89 -0.10
N SER A 360 17.83 -5.91 -0.43
CA SER A 360 18.57 -7.15 -0.70
C SER A 360 18.73 -8.08 0.51
N GLY A 361 18.46 -7.60 1.72
CA GLY A 361 18.43 -8.42 2.95
C GLY A 361 17.15 -9.24 3.13
N GLY A 362 16.10 -9.00 2.34
CA GLY A 362 14.79 -9.64 2.54
C GLY A 362 14.06 -9.23 3.83
N GLN A 363 14.46 -8.10 4.41
CA GLN A 363 13.84 -7.50 5.58
C GLN A 363 12.75 -6.53 5.11
N GLY A 364 11.50 -6.79 5.47
CA GLY A 364 10.39 -5.89 5.19
C GLY A 364 10.34 -4.68 6.13
N GLY A 365 9.12 -4.19 6.35
CA GLY A 365 8.81 -3.07 7.22
C GLY A 365 8.29 -1.85 6.47
N ASP A 366 7.58 -1.01 7.20
CA ASP A 366 6.95 0.19 6.67
C ASP A 366 7.79 1.41 6.98
N TYR A 367 7.87 2.33 6.03
CA TYR A 367 8.69 3.54 6.13
C TYR A 367 8.00 4.75 5.48
N GLY A 368 8.33 5.93 5.98
CA GLY A 368 7.82 7.22 5.49
C GLY A 368 7.00 7.98 6.54
N PRO A 369 6.62 9.23 6.23
CA PRO A 369 5.85 10.09 7.14
C PRO A 369 4.56 9.47 7.69
N VAL A 370 3.81 8.69 6.89
CA VAL A 370 2.54 8.08 7.34
C VAL A 370 2.79 6.86 8.22
N ALA A 371 3.82 6.05 7.91
CA ALA A 371 4.23 4.95 8.79
C ALA A 371 4.84 5.43 10.12
N GLY A 372 5.39 6.66 10.17
CA GLY A 372 6.05 7.22 11.34
C GLY A 372 7.45 6.62 11.61
N THR A 373 8.02 5.96 10.62
CA THR A 373 9.23 5.11 10.71
C THR A 373 10.20 5.42 9.58
N ALA A 374 11.51 5.30 9.87
CA ALA A 374 12.59 5.56 8.92
C ALA A 374 13.38 4.28 8.62
N VAL A 375 13.91 4.18 7.40
CA VAL A 375 14.75 3.05 6.97
C VAL A 375 15.99 2.96 7.89
N PRO A 376 16.27 1.80 8.51
CA PRO A 376 17.47 1.64 9.33
C PRO A 376 18.74 1.77 8.49
N LEU A 377 19.75 2.42 9.07
CA LEU A 377 21.08 2.59 8.47
C LEU A 377 22.07 1.74 9.27
N ASP A 378 22.62 0.70 8.63
CA ASP A 378 23.68 -0.16 9.17
C ASP A 378 25.09 0.47 9.05
#